data_AF-A0A3C0I762-F1
#
_entry.id   AF-A0A3C0I762-F1
#
_cell.length_a   1.000
_cell.length_b   1.000
_cell.length_c   1.000
_cell.angle_alpha   90.00
_cell.angle_beta   90.00
_cell.angle_gamma   90.00
#
_symmetry.space_group_name_H-M   'P 1'
#
loop_
_entity.id
_entity.type
_entity.pdbx_description
1 polymer ?
#
loop_
_entity_poly.entity_id
_entity_poly.type
_entity_poly.pdbx_seq_one_letter_code
_entity_poly.pdbx_strand_id
1 'polypeptide(L)'
;MKTINCCFKNPIQNVFTFRAAIPLILVGLLGHACVFAETAPNPRHTRGLFDLAPLEADFNMSPPSGIAPLQVTLDASASWGVAIASDYKWSISNGQELEGEKSEVIFEEGGTYTITLTVTDLADNTATVEKTITVTDEGAALVHLEIQGLKRRYAVGETLVLDLVELVQSSRFERFDLWVAIQLPTGNLLFRTALPMMPFSPIPQPFKTSVDNSTKTHRLLDFELPPGLGGEYTFYAVYVEEGKDPTKDGLFVQRSNMALKKTTLANE
;
A
#
# COMPACT_ATOMS: atom_id res chain seq x y z
N MET A 1 70.63 -12.28 -32.13
CA MET A 1 69.67 -11.62 -33.04
C MET A 1 68.44 -12.51 -33.14
N LYS A 2 67.38 -12.17 -32.40
CA LYS A 2 66.03 -12.73 -32.57
C LYS A 2 65.07 -11.67 -32.05
N THR A 3 64.40 -11.02 -32.99
CA THR A 3 63.40 -9.99 -32.73
C THR A 3 62.06 -10.70 -32.54
N ILE A 4 61.34 -10.42 -31.45
CA ILE A 4 59.96 -10.87 -31.29
C ILE A 4 59.09 -9.61 -31.31
N ASN A 5 58.35 -9.42 -32.40
CA ASN A 5 57.36 -8.37 -32.53
C ASN A 5 56.01 -8.92 -32.03
N CYS A 6 55.42 -8.29 -31.02
CA CYS A 6 54.01 -8.49 -30.68
C CYS A 6 53.22 -7.26 -31.14
N CYS A 7 52.34 -7.43 -32.12
CA CYS A 7 51.35 -6.42 -32.50
C CYS A 7 50.15 -6.53 -31.55
N PHE A 8 49.90 -5.48 -30.75
CA PHE A 8 48.61 -5.28 -30.09
C PHE A 8 47.78 -4.32 -30.95
N LYS A 9 46.61 -4.76 -31.43
CA LYS A 9 45.64 -3.92 -32.12
C LYS A 9 44.59 -3.50 -31.08
N ASN A 10 44.63 -2.24 -30.65
CA ASN A 10 43.59 -1.63 -29.83
C ASN A 10 43.03 -0.42 -30.61
N PRO A 11 41.72 -0.29 -30.84
CA PRO A 11 41.15 0.97 -31.29
C PRO A 11 41.20 1.91 -30.07
N ILE A 12 41.55 3.18 -30.29
CA ILE A 12 41.75 4.23 -29.28
C ILE A 12 43.23 4.38 -28.86
N GLN A 13 43.86 5.30 -29.61
CA GLN A 13 45.09 6.08 -29.42
C GLN A 13 45.81 5.99 -28.06
N ASN A 14 47.03 5.42 -28.05
CA ASN A 14 48.29 6.11 -27.71
C ASN A 14 49.44 5.12 -27.50
N VAL A 15 50.54 5.34 -28.23
CA VAL A 15 51.77 4.53 -28.19
C VAL A 15 52.69 5.06 -27.08
N PHE A 16 53.04 4.23 -26.10
CA PHE A 16 54.13 4.54 -25.16
C PHE A 16 55.33 3.63 -25.41
N THR A 17 56.44 4.22 -25.85
CA THR A 17 57.75 3.57 -25.93
C THR A 17 58.55 3.86 -24.67
N PHE A 18 58.88 2.83 -23.88
CA PHE A 18 59.88 2.94 -22.82
C PHE A 18 61.24 2.44 -23.33
N ARG A 19 62.26 3.30 -23.27
CA ARG A 19 63.68 2.94 -23.43
C ARG A 19 64.31 2.77 -22.05
N ALA A 20 64.88 1.61 -21.77
CA ALA A 20 65.80 1.42 -20.65
C ALA A 20 67.17 1.03 -21.19
N ALA A 21 68.21 1.80 -20.83
CA ALA A 21 69.59 1.55 -21.15
C ALA A 21 70.20 0.58 -20.12
N ILE A 22 70.86 -0.47 -20.58
CA ILE A 22 71.59 -1.45 -19.76
C ILE A 22 73.09 -1.19 -19.95
N PRO A 23 73.91 -1.03 -18.89
CA PRO A 23 75.35 -1.15 -19.02
C PRO A 23 75.80 -2.62 -18.88
N LEU A 24 76.71 -3.01 -19.77
CA LEU A 24 77.16 -4.37 -20.06
C LEU A 24 78.62 -4.55 -19.58
N ILE A 25 78.89 -5.44 -18.62
CA ILE A 25 80.24 -5.99 -18.30
C ILE A 25 80.02 -7.37 -17.61
N LEU A 26 80.88 -8.40 -17.68
CA LEU A 26 81.48 -9.22 -18.74
C LEU A 26 82.04 -10.48 -17.98
N VAL A 27 81.98 -11.65 -18.62
CA VAL A 27 82.72 -12.91 -18.31
C VAL A 27 82.24 -13.78 -17.14
N GLY A 28 82.04 -15.08 -17.43
CA GLY A 28 82.15 -16.16 -16.43
C GLY A 28 81.31 -17.39 -16.70
N LEU A 29 81.89 -18.40 -17.35
CA LEU A 29 81.34 -19.75 -17.55
C LEU A 29 81.12 -20.52 -16.22
N LEU A 30 80.31 -21.58 -16.33
CA LEU A 30 80.15 -22.75 -15.45
C LEU A 30 79.11 -22.63 -14.31
N GLY A 31 77.93 -23.17 -14.60
CA GLY A 31 77.58 -24.48 -14.05
C GLY A 31 77.28 -24.55 -12.54
N HIS A 32 75.98 -24.71 -12.27
CA HIS A 32 75.38 -25.35 -11.09
C HIS A 32 75.38 -24.61 -9.75
N ALA A 33 74.14 -24.46 -9.27
CA ALA A 33 73.69 -24.20 -7.91
C ALA A 33 74.03 -22.83 -7.32
N CYS A 34 73.12 -21.87 -7.53
CA CYS A 34 72.93 -20.76 -6.60
C CYS A 34 71.63 -20.99 -5.82
N VAL A 35 71.79 -21.50 -4.61
CA VAL A 35 70.78 -21.41 -3.53
C VAL A 35 70.67 -19.93 -3.18
N PHE A 36 69.48 -19.35 -3.36
CA PHE A 36 69.11 -18.12 -2.67
C PHE A 36 67.85 -18.38 -1.87
N ALA A 37 68.01 -18.22 -0.56
CA ALA A 37 66.99 -18.28 0.45
C ALA A 37 65.88 -17.27 0.19
N GLU A 38 64.69 -17.63 0.69
CA GLU A 38 63.46 -16.84 0.70
C GLU A 38 63.66 -15.37 1.09
N THR A 39 63.17 -14.50 0.24
CA THR A 39 62.29 -13.42 0.71
C THR A 39 60.99 -13.52 -0.08
N ALA A 40 59.90 -13.86 0.61
CA ALA A 40 58.59 -14.05 0.03
C ALA A 40 58.11 -12.76 -0.66
N PRO A 41 57.74 -12.79 -1.97
CA PRO A 41 56.89 -11.75 -2.51
C PRO A 41 55.46 -12.01 -2.02
N ASN A 42 55.08 -11.25 -0.98
CA ASN A 42 53.73 -10.80 -0.60
C ASN A 42 52.54 -11.63 -1.16
N PRO A 43 51.75 -12.33 -0.31
CA PRO A 43 50.52 -12.98 -0.72
C PRO A 43 49.41 -11.94 -0.90
N ARG A 44 49.51 -11.14 -1.95
CA ARG A 44 48.41 -10.28 -2.40
C ARG A 44 48.34 -10.34 -3.91
N HIS A 45 47.64 -11.37 -4.40
CA HIS A 45 46.62 -11.27 -5.44
C HIS A 45 46.37 -12.66 -6.05
N THR A 46 45.72 -13.54 -5.29
CA THR A 46 45.03 -14.71 -5.84
C THR A 46 43.73 -14.93 -5.08
N ARG A 47 42.79 -14.00 -5.29
CA ARG A 47 41.34 -14.23 -5.33
C ARG A 47 40.64 -12.89 -5.58
N GLY A 48 40.51 -12.57 -6.85
CA GLY A 48 39.47 -11.66 -7.35
C GLY A 48 38.71 -12.43 -8.42
N LEU A 49 38.10 -13.55 -8.04
CA LEU A 49 37.00 -14.09 -8.82
C LEU A 49 35.95 -12.98 -8.80
N PHE A 50 35.52 -12.50 -9.97
CA PHE A 50 34.45 -11.52 -10.10
C PHE A 50 33.31 -11.91 -9.16
N ASP A 51 33.21 -11.23 -8.01
CA ASP A 51 32.07 -11.35 -7.12
C ASP A 51 30.99 -10.52 -7.78
N LEU A 52 30.39 -11.11 -8.82
CA LEU A 52 29.25 -10.52 -9.51
C LEU A 52 28.14 -10.52 -8.47
N ALA A 53 27.93 -9.35 -7.88
CA ALA A 53 26.87 -9.19 -6.91
C ALA A 53 25.55 -9.66 -7.58
N PRO A 54 24.77 -10.53 -6.90
CA PRO A 54 23.65 -11.24 -7.51
C PRO A 54 22.61 -10.26 -8.04
N LEU A 55 21.93 -10.62 -9.12
CA LEU A 55 20.79 -9.84 -9.62
C LEU A 55 19.73 -9.74 -8.52
N GLU A 56 19.36 -8.52 -8.14
CA GLU A 56 18.31 -8.25 -7.16
C GLU A 56 17.23 -7.37 -7.79
N ALA A 57 15.98 -7.80 -7.68
CA ALA A 57 14.82 -7.05 -8.13
C ALA A 57 14.24 -6.25 -6.95
N ASP A 58 14.01 -4.96 -7.16
CA ASP A 58 13.27 -4.09 -6.25
C ASP A 58 12.57 -2.98 -7.03
N PHE A 59 11.46 -2.47 -6.49
CA PHE A 59 10.70 -1.40 -7.12
C PHE A 59 9.94 -0.52 -6.14
N ASN A 60 9.67 0.71 -6.56
CA ASN A 60 8.77 1.61 -5.87
C ASN A 60 7.42 1.70 -6.59
N MET A 61 6.36 2.01 -5.85
CA MET A 61 5.04 2.28 -6.40
C MET A 61 4.51 3.58 -5.81
N SER A 62 3.77 4.36 -6.61
CA SER A 62 3.16 5.60 -6.14
C SER A 62 1.82 5.89 -6.82
N PRO A 63 0.75 6.17 -6.08
CA PRO A 63 0.62 6.05 -4.62
C PRO A 63 0.61 4.57 -4.15
N PRO A 64 0.99 4.27 -2.89
CA PRO A 64 1.01 2.89 -2.37
C PRO A 64 -0.37 2.34 -1.97
N SER A 65 -1.41 3.18 -2.04
CA SER A 65 -2.82 2.83 -1.85
C SER A 65 -3.70 3.98 -2.34
N GLY A 66 -4.99 3.73 -2.52
CA GLY A 66 -5.92 4.76 -2.95
C GLY A 66 -7.29 4.22 -3.33
N ILE A 67 -8.12 5.09 -3.88
CA ILE A 67 -9.50 4.77 -4.30
C ILE A 67 -9.49 4.44 -5.79
N ALA A 68 -10.14 3.35 -6.19
CA ALA A 68 -10.40 3.00 -7.57
C ALA A 68 -11.25 4.12 -8.23
N PRO A 69 -11.12 4.40 -9.54
CA PRO A 69 -10.03 3.94 -10.38
C PRO A 69 -8.70 4.57 -9.91
N LEU A 70 -7.73 3.73 -9.55
CA LEU A 70 -6.45 4.17 -9.01
C LEU A 70 -5.36 3.98 -10.05
N GLN A 71 -4.83 5.07 -10.56
CA GLN A 71 -3.62 5.07 -11.39
C GLN A 71 -2.37 5.04 -10.50
N VAL A 72 -1.49 4.07 -10.75
CA VAL A 72 -0.27 3.84 -9.96
C VAL A 72 0.92 3.77 -10.89
N THR A 73 1.97 4.53 -10.56
CA THR A 73 3.27 4.46 -11.23
C THR A 73 4.13 3.40 -10.56
N LEU A 74 4.69 2.49 -11.35
CA LEU A 74 5.66 1.46 -10.95
C LEU A 74 7.05 1.89 -11.44
N ASP A 75 8.05 1.76 -10.57
CA ASP A 75 9.42 2.19 -10.85
C ASP A 75 10.44 1.16 -10.36
N ALA A 76 11.02 0.38 -11.29
CA ALA A 76 12.01 -0.66 -11.02
C ALA A 76 13.44 -0.15 -10.85
N SER A 77 13.68 1.17 -10.82
CA SER A 77 15.03 1.74 -10.74
C SER A 77 15.81 1.37 -9.45
N ALA A 78 15.14 0.75 -8.48
CA ALA A 78 15.76 0.22 -7.25
C ALA A 78 16.42 -1.16 -7.47
N SER A 79 16.14 -1.83 -8.58
CA SER A 79 16.78 -3.10 -8.96
C SER A 79 18.26 -2.87 -9.28
N TRP A 80 19.12 -3.84 -8.93
CA TRP A 80 20.56 -3.70 -9.13
C TRP A 80 21.23 -5.03 -9.53
N GLY A 81 22.31 -4.93 -10.31
CA GLY A 81 23.06 -6.08 -10.84
C GLY A 81 24.11 -5.65 -11.85
N VAL A 82 25.15 -6.47 -12.06
CA VAL A 82 26.32 -6.12 -12.90
C VAL A 82 25.99 -6.04 -14.39
N ALA A 83 24.84 -6.57 -14.82
CA ALA A 83 24.44 -6.63 -16.22
C ALA A 83 22.91 -6.68 -16.41
N ILE A 84 22.14 -5.90 -15.62
CA ILE A 84 20.68 -5.84 -15.82
C ILE A 84 20.38 -5.53 -17.28
N ALA A 85 19.60 -6.41 -17.94
CA ALA A 85 19.05 -6.10 -19.23
C ALA A 85 17.94 -5.06 -19.00
N SER A 86 17.68 -4.20 -19.96
CA SER A 86 16.50 -3.32 -19.92
C SER A 86 15.17 -4.09 -20.08
N ASP A 87 15.12 -5.34 -19.64
CA ASP A 87 13.99 -6.26 -19.66
C ASP A 87 13.38 -6.35 -18.26
N TYR A 88 12.28 -5.64 -18.09
CA TYR A 88 11.49 -5.57 -16.86
C TYR A 88 10.07 -6.00 -17.22
N LYS A 89 9.56 -7.02 -16.52
CA LYS A 89 8.21 -7.55 -16.71
C LYS A 89 7.42 -7.46 -15.42
N TRP A 90 6.21 -6.93 -15.53
CA TRP A 90 5.29 -6.80 -14.42
C TRP A 90 4.12 -7.75 -14.65
N SER A 91 3.77 -8.52 -13.62
CA SER A 91 2.55 -9.32 -13.58
C SER A 91 1.74 -8.91 -12.37
N ILE A 92 0.44 -8.69 -12.56
CA ILE A 92 -0.48 -8.27 -11.50
C ILE A 92 -1.50 -9.38 -11.29
N SER A 93 -1.91 -9.60 -10.03
CA SER A 93 -2.85 -10.67 -9.67
C SER A 93 -4.24 -10.58 -10.32
N ASN A 94 -4.58 -9.45 -10.94
CA ASN A 94 -5.79 -9.26 -11.74
C ASN A 94 -5.64 -9.67 -13.23
N GLY A 95 -4.46 -10.15 -13.62
CA GLY A 95 -4.15 -10.59 -14.98
C GLY A 95 -3.60 -9.50 -15.91
N GLN A 96 -3.37 -8.27 -15.43
CA GLN A 96 -2.64 -7.26 -16.20
C GLN A 96 -1.15 -7.60 -16.27
N GLU A 97 -0.55 -7.34 -17.43
CA GLU A 97 0.88 -7.47 -17.68
C GLU A 97 1.42 -6.17 -18.27
N LEU A 98 2.60 -5.73 -17.83
CA LEU A 98 3.27 -4.52 -18.30
C LEU A 98 4.76 -4.79 -18.54
N GLU A 99 5.39 -3.93 -19.33
CA GLU A 99 6.83 -3.99 -19.62
C GLU A 99 7.48 -2.62 -19.42
N GLY A 100 8.79 -2.64 -19.17
CA GLY A 100 9.65 -1.45 -19.03
C GLY A 100 10.02 -1.12 -17.59
N GLU A 101 11.12 -0.39 -17.42
CA GLU A 101 11.64 0.00 -16.10
C GLU A 101 10.62 0.86 -15.31
N LYS A 102 9.89 1.72 -16.02
CA LYS A 102 8.79 2.51 -15.47
C LYS A 102 7.52 2.27 -16.26
N SER A 103 6.44 1.96 -15.56
CA SER A 103 5.14 1.65 -16.16
C SER A 103 4.01 2.23 -15.32
N GLU A 104 2.85 2.42 -15.93
CA GLU A 104 1.64 2.86 -15.24
C GLU A 104 0.57 1.77 -15.33
N VAL A 105 -0.11 1.53 -14.21
CA VAL A 105 -1.24 0.59 -14.10
C VAL A 105 -2.46 1.34 -13.57
N ILE A 106 -3.65 0.96 -14.04
CA ILE A 106 -4.92 1.45 -13.49
C ILE A 106 -5.66 0.26 -12.88
N PHE A 107 -6.05 0.40 -11.61
CA PHE A 107 -6.92 -0.52 -10.89
C PHE A 107 -8.34 0.03 -10.90
N GLU A 108 -9.21 -0.56 -11.72
CA GLU A 108 -10.61 -0.12 -11.92
C GLU A 108 -11.53 -0.49 -10.74
N GLU A 109 -11.16 -1.51 -9.97
CA GLU A 109 -11.93 -2.03 -8.84
C GLU A 109 -11.11 -1.98 -7.55
N GLY A 110 -11.82 -1.97 -6.43
CA GLY A 110 -11.27 -2.15 -5.10
C GLY A 110 -10.84 -3.59 -4.88
N GLY A 111 -9.71 -3.75 -4.20
CA GLY A 111 -9.13 -5.05 -3.94
C GLY A 111 -7.73 -4.93 -3.36
N THR A 112 -7.19 -6.06 -2.93
CA THR A 112 -5.76 -6.19 -2.68
C THR A 112 -5.13 -6.86 -3.88
N TYR A 113 -4.18 -6.18 -4.52
CA TYR A 113 -3.48 -6.68 -5.69
C TYR A 113 -2.03 -6.98 -5.34
N THR A 114 -1.52 -8.11 -5.83
CA THR A 114 -0.09 -8.44 -5.77
C THR A 114 0.55 -8.06 -7.08
N ILE A 115 1.61 -7.27 -7.02
CA ILE A 115 2.42 -6.85 -8.16
C ILE A 115 3.75 -7.59 -8.08
N THR A 116 4.03 -8.38 -9.10
CA THR A 116 5.27 -9.16 -9.25
C THR A 116 6.12 -8.51 -10.34
N LEU A 117 7.32 -8.05 -9.98
CA LEU A 117 8.36 -7.63 -10.92
C LEU A 117 9.29 -8.80 -11.21
N THR A 118 9.58 -9.05 -12.48
CA THR A 118 10.65 -9.93 -12.95
C THR A 118 11.66 -9.10 -13.74
N VAL A 119 12.92 -9.15 -13.32
CA VAL A 119 14.06 -8.51 -14.01
C VAL A 119 14.92 -9.61 -14.63
N THR A 120 15.32 -9.43 -15.88
CA THR A 120 16.26 -10.34 -16.57
C THR A 120 17.60 -9.62 -16.79
N ASP A 121 18.72 -10.31 -16.61
CA ASP A 121 20.05 -9.79 -16.97
C ASP A 121 20.49 -10.18 -18.39
N LEU A 122 21.62 -9.63 -18.87
CA LEU A 122 22.16 -9.95 -20.21
C LEU A 122 22.64 -11.40 -20.38
N ALA A 123 22.69 -12.18 -19.29
CA ALA A 123 23.04 -13.58 -19.27
C ALA A 123 21.82 -14.49 -19.05
N ASP A 124 20.60 -13.93 -19.23
CA ASP A 124 19.30 -14.60 -19.04
C ASP A 124 19.03 -15.07 -17.59
N ASN A 125 19.74 -14.55 -16.59
CA ASN A 125 19.38 -14.77 -15.19
C ASN A 125 18.18 -13.90 -14.83
N THR A 126 17.32 -14.39 -13.95
CA THR A 126 16.12 -13.67 -13.51
C THR A 126 16.09 -13.47 -12.00
N ALA A 127 15.54 -12.33 -11.58
CA ALA A 127 15.21 -12.04 -10.19
C ALA A 127 13.78 -11.53 -10.10
N THR A 128 13.09 -11.90 -9.02
CA THR A 128 11.68 -11.57 -8.82
C THR A 128 11.43 -10.95 -7.46
N VAL A 129 10.52 -10.00 -7.40
CA VAL A 129 10.05 -9.38 -6.15
C VAL A 129 8.55 -9.11 -6.22
N GLU A 130 7.88 -9.26 -5.09
CA GLU A 130 6.44 -9.03 -4.96
C GLU A 130 6.16 -7.92 -3.95
N LYS A 131 5.25 -7.02 -4.29
CA LYS A 131 4.68 -6.05 -3.34
C LYS A 131 3.17 -6.00 -3.50
N THR A 132 2.47 -5.73 -2.40
CA THR A 132 1.01 -5.62 -2.41
C THR A 132 0.58 -4.16 -2.40
N ILE A 133 -0.52 -3.88 -3.08
CA ILE A 133 -1.23 -2.61 -3.04
C ILE A 133 -2.67 -2.84 -2.64
N THR A 134 -3.19 -1.96 -1.78
CA THR A 134 -4.59 -1.95 -1.40
C THR A 134 -5.30 -0.81 -2.10
N VAL A 135 -6.28 -1.17 -2.93
CA VAL A 135 -7.18 -0.25 -3.61
C VAL A 135 -8.55 -0.39 -2.96
N THR A 136 -9.18 0.72 -2.63
CA THR A 136 -10.57 0.73 -2.13
C THR A 136 -11.49 1.14 -3.28
N ASP A 137 -12.64 0.52 -3.47
CA ASP A 137 -13.55 0.94 -4.55
C ASP A 137 -13.96 2.43 -4.43
N GLU A 138 -14.17 3.12 -5.57
CA GLU A 138 -15.03 4.34 -5.65
C GLU A 138 -16.52 4.04 -5.33
N GLY A 139 -16.79 2.91 -4.68
CA GLY A 139 -18.07 2.42 -4.23
C GLY A 139 -18.19 2.29 -2.72
N ALA A 140 -17.20 2.71 -1.92
CA ALA A 140 -17.31 2.71 -0.45
C ALA A 140 -18.09 3.92 0.12
N ALA A 141 -18.55 4.85 -0.71
CA ALA A 141 -19.57 5.83 -0.34
C ALA A 141 -20.37 6.32 -1.56
N LEU A 142 -21.36 5.54 -2.00
CA LEU A 142 -22.35 6.02 -2.99
C LEU A 142 -23.62 6.60 -2.35
N VAL A 143 -23.76 6.45 -1.04
CA VAL A 143 -24.80 7.09 -0.24
C VAL A 143 -24.12 8.05 0.72
N HIS A 144 -24.38 9.34 0.54
CA HIS A 144 -23.99 10.33 1.54
C HIS A 144 -25.11 10.47 2.58
N LEU A 145 -24.83 9.98 3.78
CA LEU A 145 -25.64 10.09 4.96
C LEU A 145 -25.31 11.36 5.73
N GLU A 146 -26.35 12.09 6.13
CA GLU A 146 -26.24 13.22 7.04
C GLU A 146 -27.21 13.06 8.20
N ILE A 147 -26.73 13.28 9.42
CA ILE A 147 -27.60 13.40 10.60
C ILE A 147 -28.06 14.85 10.73
N GLN A 148 -29.37 15.04 10.66
CA GLN A 148 -30.05 16.34 10.76
C GLN A 148 -31.00 16.38 11.98
N GLY A 149 -31.45 17.59 12.34
CA GLY A 149 -32.38 17.83 13.46
C GLY A 149 -31.74 18.01 14.84
N LEU A 150 -30.48 17.59 15.02
CA LEU A 150 -29.75 17.76 16.28
C LEU A 150 -29.30 19.20 16.54
N LYS A 151 -29.72 19.77 17.67
CA LYS A 151 -29.14 20.99 18.25
C LYS A 151 -27.76 20.67 18.85
N ARG A 152 -26.95 21.72 19.06
CA ARG A 152 -25.68 21.60 19.78
C ARG A 152 -25.86 21.26 21.26
N ARG A 153 -26.94 21.74 21.87
CA ARG A 153 -27.27 21.51 23.27
C ARG A 153 -28.78 21.38 23.45
N TYR A 154 -29.19 20.53 24.38
CA TYR A 154 -30.58 20.38 24.82
C TYR A 154 -30.72 20.58 26.33
N ALA A 155 -31.81 21.22 26.75
CA ALA A 155 -32.25 21.29 28.15
C ALA A 155 -33.25 20.16 28.47
N VAL A 156 -33.40 19.81 29.75
CA VAL A 156 -34.40 18.85 30.20
C VAL A 156 -35.80 19.32 29.80
N GLY A 157 -36.64 18.40 29.32
CA GLY A 157 -37.97 18.70 28.78
C GLY A 157 -37.97 19.19 27.32
N GLU A 158 -36.81 19.43 26.69
CA GLU A 158 -36.79 19.70 25.25
C GLU A 158 -36.97 18.41 24.44
N THR A 159 -37.71 18.51 23.32
CA THR A 159 -37.82 17.43 22.35
C THR A 159 -36.56 17.32 21.50
N LEU A 160 -35.92 16.15 21.53
CA LEU A 160 -34.83 15.78 20.65
C LEU A 160 -35.39 14.99 19.48
N VAL A 161 -35.19 15.53 18.28
CA VAL A 161 -35.56 14.90 17.01
C VAL A 161 -34.31 14.68 16.19
N LEU A 162 -34.10 13.44 15.73
CA LEU A 162 -32.92 13.04 14.96
C LEU A 162 -33.36 12.31 13.70
N ASP A 163 -33.01 12.89 12.57
CA ASP A 163 -33.23 12.30 11.25
C ASP A 163 -31.89 11.93 10.61
N LEU A 164 -31.87 10.80 9.93
CA LEU A 164 -30.82 10.43 9.00
C LEU A 164 -31.33 10.67 7.59
N VAL A 165 -30.64 11.53 6.84
CA VAL A 165 -31.01 11.93 5.48
C VAL A 165 -29.99 11.36 4.50
N GLU A 166 -30.48 10.76 3.42
CA GLU A 166 -29.68 10.32 2.28
C GLU A 166 -29.64 11.43 1.22
N LEU A 167 -28.47 12.01 0.98
CA LEU A 167 -28.32 13.16 0.08
C LEU A 167 -28.07 12.78 -1.38
N VAL A 168 -27.43 11.62 -1.63
CA VAL A 168 -27.06 11.16 -2.98
C VAL A 168 -27.29 9.66 -3.05
N GLN A 169 -27.71 9.16 -4.22
CA GLN A 169 -27.81 7.72 -4.47
C GLN A 169 -27.11 7.31 -5.75
N SER A 170 -26.33 6.24 -5.65
CA SER A 170 -26.10 5.38 -6.80
C SER A 170 -27.35 4.57 -7.13
N SER A 171 -27.71 4.54 -8.40
CA SER A 171 -28.81 3.77 -8.98
C SER A 171 -28.54 2.26 -9.06
N ARG A 172 -27.70 1.70 -8.18
CA ARG A 172 -27.49 0.25 -8.11
C ARG A 172 -28.48 -0.30 -7.08
N PHE A 173 -29.29 -1.29 -7.47
CA PHE A 173 -30.28 -1.96 -6.61
C PHE A 173 -29.59 -2.82 -5.55
N GLU A 174 -28.81 -2.18 -4.69
CA GLU A 174 -28.13 -2.84 -3.59
C GLU A 174 -28.95 -2.66 -2.31
N ARG A 175 -29.00 -3.74 -1.52
CA ARG A 175 -29.63 -3.75 -0.21
C ARG A 175 -28.52 -3.61 0.83
N PHE A 176 -28.79 -2.81 1.85
CA PHE A 176 -27.83 -2.54 2.91
C PHE A 176 -28.45 -2.74 4.27
N ASP A 177 -27.62 -3.06 5.25
CA ASP A 177 -28.03 -2.98 6.65
C ASP A 177 -27.68 -1.58 7.18
N LEU A 178 -28.68 -0.92 7.78
CA LEU A 178 -28.49 0.36 8.44
C LEU A 178 -28.07 0.13 9.88
N TRP A 179 -26.86 0.57 10.21
CA TRP A 179 -26.33 0.55 11.57
C TRP A 179 -26.41 1.95 12.16
N VAL A 180 -26.94 2.05 13.39
CA VAL A 180 -27.02 3.31 14.14
C VAL A 180 -26.54 3.05 15.55
N ALA A 181 -25.61 3.86 16.02
CA ALA A 181 -25.05 3.76 17.36
C ALA A 181 -24.99 5.13 18.05
N ILE A 182 -25.03 5.10 19.37
CA ILE A 182 -24.89 6.26 20.24
C ILE A 182 -23.76 5.98 21.21
N GLN A 183 -22.75 6.85 21.22
CA GLN A 183 -21.76 6.88 22.26
C GLN A 183 -22.27 7.74 23.41
N LEU A 184 -22.36 7.10 24.58
CA LEU A 184 -22.69 7.72 25.85
C LEU A 184 -21.53 8.59 26.36
N PRO A 185 -21.78 9.50 27.32
CA PRO A 185 -20.72 10.27 27.97
C PRO A 185 -19.65 9.41 28.64
N THR A 186 -19.98 8.17 29.00
CA THR A 186 -19.06 7.17 29.55
C THR A 186 -18.09 6.59 28.52
N GLY A 187 -18.31 6.85 27.23
CA GLY A 187 -17.57 6.26 26.12
C GLY A 187 -18.18 4.96 25.58
N ASN A 188 -19.13 4.35 26.30
CA ASN A 188 -19.80 3.12 25.86
C ASN A 188 -20.73 3.37 24.67
N LEU A 189 -20.84 2.39 23.78
CA LEU A 189 -21.76 2.42 22.64
C LEU A 189 -23.07 1.69 22.95
N LEU A 190 -24.18 2.28 22.52
CA LEU A 190 -25.49 1.65 22.43
C LEU A 190 -25.91 1.61 20.97
N PHE A 191 -26.34 0.44 20.51
CA PHE A 191 -26.81 0.21 19.15
C PHE A 191 -28.34 0.31 19.11
N ARG A 192 -28.86 1.04 18.12
CA ARG A 192 -30.29 1.17 17.89
C ARG A 192 -30.86 -0.17 17.42
N THR A 193 -31.99 -0.57 17.98
CA THR A 193 -32.67 -1.80 17.59
C THR A 193 -33.89 -1.50 16.71
N ALA A 194 -34.36 -2.51 15.99
CA ALA A 194 -35.65 -2.46 15.29
C ALA A 194 -36.86 -2.55 16.25
N LEU A 195 -36.64 -2.79 17.55
CA LEU A 195 -37.68 -3.05 18.54
C LEU A 195 -38.12 -1.73 19.22
N PRO A 196 -39.36 -1.26 19.02
CA PRO A 196 -39.81 0.02 19.58
C PRO A 196 -39.76 0.07 21.12
N MET A 197 -40.04 -1.05 21.78
CA MET A 197 -40.09 -1.16 23.25
C MET A 197 -38.71 -1.27 23.91
N MET A 198 -37.68 -1.63 23.15
CA MET A 198 -36.30 -1.74 23.63
C MET A 198 -35.38 -1.07 22.60
N PRO A 199 -35.44 0.27 22.50
CA PRO A 199 -34.86 1.02 21.39
C PRO A 199 -33.34 0.89 21.25
N PHE A 200 -32.65 0.48 22.33
CA PHE A 200 -31.20 0.42 22.38
C PHE A 200 -30.71 -0.86 23.04
N SER A 201 -29.56 -1.34 22.59
CA SER A 201 -28.87 -2.49 23.14
C SER A 201 -27.35 -2.22 23.22
N PRO A 202 -26.65 -2.71 24.26
CA PRO A 202 -25.19 -2.68 24.28
C PRO A 202 -24.56 -3.73 23.33
N ILE A 203 -25.37 -4.67 22.80
CA ILE A 203 -24.92 -5.70 21.87
C ILE A 203 -25.01 -5.15 20.44
N PRO A 204 -23.91 -5.17 19.65
CA PRO A 204 -23.90 -4.75 18.25
C PRO A 204 -24.97 -5.46 17.42
N GLN A 205 -25.80 -4.67 16.74
CA GLN A 205 -26.82 -5.15 15.81
C GLN A 205 -27.24 -4.05 14.83
N PRO A 206 -27.76 -4.40 13.65
CA PRO A 206 -28.32 -3.43 12.73
C PRO A 206 -29.64 -2.86 13.27
N PHE A 207 -29.90 -1.58 12.97
CA PHE A 207 -31.20 -0.95 13.22
C PHE A 207 -32.25 -1.44 12.23
N LYS A 208 -31.90 -1.50 10.94
CA LYS A 208 -32.74 -2.05 9.88
C LYS A 208 -31.88 -2.93 8.98
N THR A 209 -32.46 -4.01 8.51
CA THR A 209 -31.79 -4.93 7.57
C THR A 209 -32.40 -4.80 6.18
N SER A 210 -31.63 -5.14 5.16
CA SER A 210 -32.12 -5.20 3.76
C SER A 210 -32.81 -3.91 3.29
N VAL A 211 -32.34 -2.76 3.78
CA VAL A 211 -32.90 -1.45 3.45
C VAL A 211 -32.69 -1.21 1.96
N ASP A 212 -33.80 -0.91 1.26
CA ASP A 212 -33.74 -0.48 -0.12
C ASP A 212 -33.49 1.03 -0.22
N ASN A 213 -33.10 1.48 -1.40
CA ASN A 213 -32.81 2.90 -1.64
C ASN A 213 -34.09 3.77 -1.78
N SER A 214 -35.29 3.24 -1.51
CA SER A 214 -36.53 4.01 -1.73
C SER A 214 -36.77 5.05 -0.63
N THR A 215 -36.23 4.82 0.57
CA THR A 215 -36.43 5.68 1.74
C THR A 215 -35.29 6.69 1.87
N LYS A 216 -35.54 7.98 1.60
CA LYS A 216 -34.51 9.03 1.67
C LYS A 216 -34.27 9.59 3.08
N THR A 217 -35.15 9.29 4.02
CA THR A 217 -35.10 9.87 5.37
C THR A 217 -35.58 8.86 6.40
N HIS A 218 -34.76 8.65 7.44
CA HIS A 218 -35.04 7.74 8.54
C HIS A 218 -35.14 8.54 9.83
N ARG A 219 -36.31 8.57 10.46
CA ARG A 219 -36.46 9.05 11.84
C ARG A 219 -35.74 8.07 12.75
N LEU A 220 -34.66 8.51 13.38
CA LEU A 220 -33.88 7.69 14.29
C LEU A 220 -34.34 7.86 15.73
N LEU A 221 -34.62 9.11 16.15
CA LEU A 221 -35.09 9.43 17.49
C LEU A 221 -36.12 10.56 17.47
N ASP A 222 -37.07 10.45 18.37
CA ASP A 222 -38.10 11.44 18.67
C ASP A 222 -38.55 11.23 20.12
N PHE A 223 -38.03 12.03 21.04
CA PHE A 223 -38.40 11.94 22.45
C PHE A 223 -38.18 13.26 23.19
N GLU A 224 -38.92 13.44 24.28
CA GLU A 224 -38.69 14.53 25.24
C GLU A 224 -37.58 14.14 26.21
N LEU A 225 -36.57 14.99 26.36
CA LEU A 225 -35.38 14.69 27.17
C LEU A 225 -35.74 14.58 28.66
N PRO A 226 -35.67 13.38 29.28
CA PRO A 226 -35.86 13.25 30.72
C PRO A 226 -34.64 13.77 31.49
N PRO A 227 -34.80 14.12 32.78
CA PRO A 227 -33.67 14.46 33.65
C PRO A 227 -32.72 13.27 33.83
N GLY A 228 -31.46 13.55 34.17
CA GLY A 228 -30.44 12.53 34.49
C GLY A 228 -29.69 11.93 33.29
N LEU A 229 -29.94 12.42 32.07
CA LEU A 229 -29.21 12.02 30.86
C LEU A 229 -28.14 13.05 30.45
N GLY A 230 -27.57 13.77 31.42
CA GLY A 230 -26.61 14.81 31.12
C GLY A 230 -25.27 14.30 30.57
N GLY A 231 -24.68 15.03 29.64
CA GLY A 231 -23.32 14.79 29.12
C GLY A 231 -23.17 15.00 27.62
N GLU A 232 -22.01 14.65 27.08
CA GLU A 232 -21.74 14.67 25.64
C GLU A 232 -22.09 13.32 25.00
N TYR A 233 -22.89 13.38 23.93
CA TYR A 233 -23.32 12.22 23.17
C TYR A 233 -22.85 12.36 21.73
N THR A 234 -22.40 11.26 21.14
CA THR A 234 -22.05 11.19 19.72
C THR A 234 -22.93 10.15 19.03
N PHE A 235 -23.62 10.54 17.98
CA PHE A 235 -24.46 9.68 17.16
C PHE A 235 -23.70 9.27 15.91
N TYR A 236 -23.80 7.99 15.57
CA TYR A 236 -23.19 7.38 14.41
C TYR A 236 -24.26 6.71 13.57
N ALA A 237 -24.17 6.82 12.25
CA ALA A 237 -24.98 6.07 11.31
C ALA A 237 -24.18 5.69 10.07
N VAL A 238 -24.37 4.46 9.58
CA VAL A 238 -23.63 3.94 8.43
C VAL A 238 -24.43 2.83 7.74
N TYR A 239 -24.40 2.82 6.40
CA TYR A 239 -24.82 1.67 5.62
C TYR A 239 -23.66 0.69 5.45
N VAL A 240 -23.99 -0.57 5.69
CA VAL A 240 -23.06 -1.69 5.64
C VAL A 240 -23.63 -2.73 4.66
N GLU A 241 -22.76 -3.47 4.00
CA GLU A 241 -23.13 -4.67 3.24
C GLU A 241 -24.10 -5.56 4.03
N GLU A 242 -25.17 -6.02 3.38
CA GLU A 242 -26.23 -6.81 4.01
C GLU A 242 -25.65 -8.04 4.73
N GLY A 243 -26.04 -8.24 5.98
CA GLY A 243 -25.61 -9.37 6.81
C GLY A 243 -24.19 -9.25 7.39
N LYS A 244 -23.46 -8.16 7.14
CA LYS A 244 -22.13 -7.91 7.72
C LYS A 244 -22.22 -7.09 9.01
N ASP A 245 -21.21 -7.24 9.86
CA ASP A 245 -21.08 -6.55 11.14
C ASP A 245 -19.85 -5.62 11.12
N PRO A 246 -20.02 -4.29 11.07
CA PRO A 246 -18.90 -3.35 10.99
C PRO A 246 -18.00 -3.39 12.23
N THR A 247 -18.47 -3.95 13.35
CA THR A 247 -17.68 -4.09 14.58
C THR A 247 -16.74 -5.30 14.55
N LYS A 248 -16.95 -6.25 13.64
CA LYS A 248 -16.14 -7.47 13.49
C LYS A 248 -15.42 -7.52 12.15
N ASP A 249 -16.14 -7.21 11.08
CA ASP A 249 -15.65 -7.28 9.69
C ASP A 249 -14.85 -6.03 9.29
N GLY A 250 -14.75 -5.05 10.19
CA GLY A 250 -13.99 -3.81 10.00
C GLY A 250 -14.69 -2.80 9.09
N LEU A 251 -13.97 -1.77 8.68
CA LEU A 251 -14.55 -0.66 7.89
C LEU A 251 -14.71 -0.99 6.40
N PHE A 252 -14.22 -2.14 5.93
CA PHE A 252 -14.30 -2.55 4.52
C PHE A 252 -15.72 -2.96 4.09
N VAL A 253 -16.59 -3.31 5.05
CA VAL A 253 -18.00 -3.66 4.78
C VAL A 253 -18.90 -2.42 4.66
N GLN A 254 -18.35 -1.23 4.91
CA GLN A 254 -19.07 0.04 4.78
C GLN A 254 -19.40 0.35 3.31
N ARG A 255 -20.58 0.92 3.07
CA ARG A 255 -21.12 1.27 1.73
C ARG A 255 -21.61 2.72 1.62
N SER A 256 -21.66 3.46 2.73
CA SER A 256 -21.88 4.91 2.79
C SER A 256 -20.71 5.62 3.45
N ASN A 257 -20.73 6.95 3.58
CA ASN A 257 -19.94 7.59 4.62
C ASN A 257 -20.45 7.19 6.03
N MET A 258 -19.60 7.31 7.04
CA MET A 258 -20.02 7.21 8.43
C MET A 258 -20.52 8.60 8.86
N ALA A 259 -21.83 8.76 8.97
CA ALA A 259 -22.42 9.99 9.47
C ALA A 259 -22.20 10.10 10.98
N LEU A 260 -21.68 11.24 11.43
CA LEU A 260 -21.39 11.50 12.84
C LEU A 260 -21.96 12.86 13.25
N LYS A 261 -22.62 12.92 14.41
CA LYS A 261 -23.08 14.18 15.00
C LYS A 261 -22.96 14.16 16.51
N LYS A 262 -22.49 15.28 17.08
CA LYS A 262 -22.37 15.46 18.53
C LYS A 262 -23.44 16.40 19.07
N THR A 263 -23.86 16.15 20.31
CA THR A 263 -24.70 17.07 21.08
C THR A 263 -24.39 16.97 22.57
N THR A 264 -24.74 18.02 23.32
CA THR A 264 -24.65 18.02 24.78
C THR A 264 -26.05 18.06 25.39
N LEU A 265 -26.36 17.08 26.24
CA LEU A 265 -27.59 17.04 27.01
C LEU A 265 -27.31 17.68 28.37
N ALA A 266 -28.14 18.63 28.80
CA ALA A 266 -28.00 19.24 30.12
C ALA A 266 -28.37 18.24 31.22
N ASN A 267 -27.66 18.34 32.35
CA ASN A 267 -28.04 17.68 33.59
C ASN A 267 -28.68 18.75 34.48
N GLU A 268 -30.00 18.88 34.44
CA GLU A 268 -30.75 19.65 35.43
C GLU A 268 -31.68 18.71 36.21
#